data_AF-A0A645I105-F1
#
_entry.id   AF-A0A645I105-F1
#
_cell.length_a   1.000
_cell.length_b   1.000
_cell.length_c   1.000
_cell.angle_alpha   90.00
_cell.angle_beta   90.00
_cell.angle_gamma   90.00
#
_symmetry.space_group_name_H-M   'P 1'
#
loop_
_entity.id
_entity.type
_entity.pdbx_description
1 polymer ?
#
loop_
_entity_poly.entity_id
_entity_poly.type
_entity_poly.pdbx_seq_one_letter_code
_entity_poly.pdbx_strand_id
1 'polypeptide(L)' 'MDDPSDVMYVSSDEGDFEQQNSERVYHLHLVIQETSLRDGIDNIQHFRVVLNKAGIIRIENLTTC' A
#
# COMPACT_ATOMS: atom_id res chain seq x y z
N MET A 1 -11.54 6.94 11.59
CA MET A 1 -11.23 8.01 12.54
C MET A 1 -9.84 7.69 13.03
N ASP A 2 -8.81 8.39 12.54
CA ASP A 2 -7.43 8.32 13.02
C ASP A 2 -6.79 9.69 12.74
N ASP A 3 -6.49 10.42 13.81
CA ASP A 3 -5.92 11.77 13.75
C ASP A 3 -4.55 11.73 13.04
N PRO A 4 -4.28 12.58 12.04
CA PRO A 4 -3.01 12.60 11.30
C PRO A 4 -1.80 13.03 12.13
N SER A 5 -2.01 13.42 13.39
CA SER A 5 -0.98 13.95 14.29
C SER A 5 -0.40 12.91 15.25
N ASP A 6 -0.82 11.65 15.17
CA ASP A 6 -0.49 10.65 16.17
C ASP A 6 0.98 10.19 16.03
N VAL A 7 1.82 10.67 16.94
CA VAL A 7 3.25 10.34 17.01
C VAL A 7 3.39 9.00 17.74
N MET A 8 3.72 7.96 16.98
CA MET A 8 3.99 6.62 17.53
C MET A 8 5.42 6.57 18.11
N TYR A 9 5.54 6.30 19.40
CA TYR A 9 6.81 6.01 20.06
C TYR A 9 6.96 4.49 20.20
N VAL A 10 8.05 3.92 19.69
CA VAL A 10 8.39 2.50 19.88
C VAL A 10 9.56 2.43 20.84
N SER A 11 9.47 1.56 21.84
CA SER A 11 10.55 1.35 22.81
C SER A 11 11.69 0.58 22.15
N SER A 12 12.87 1.21 22.05
CA SER A 12 14.11 0.53 21.71
C SER A 12 14.71 -0.14 22.95
N ASP A 13 15.39 -1.27 22.78
CA ASP A 13 15.98 -2.06 23.88
C ASP A 13 17.09 -1.34 24.69
N GLU A 14 17.50 -0.13 24.29
CA GLU A 14 18.53 0.69 24.96
C GLU A 14 17.99 1.94 25.68
N GLY A 15 16.67 2.05 25.86
CA GLY A 15 16.07 3.07 26.75
C GLY A 15 15.95 4.48 26.19
N ASP A 16 16.39 4.73 24.95
CA ASP A 16 16.06 5.94 24.20
C ASP A 16 14.88 5.67 23.24
N PHE A 17 13.82 6.48 23.38
CA PHE A 17 12.67 6.45 22.46
C PHE A 17 13.07 7.09 21.13
N GLU A 18 13.47 6.28 20.16
CA GLU A 18 13.70 6.78 18.81
C GLU A 18 12.35 7.12 18.15
N GLN A 19 12.16 8.41 17.83
CA GLN A 19 11.04 8.86 17.02
C GLN A 19 11.24 8.36 15.58
N GLN A 20 10.80 7.14 15.29
CA GLN A 20 10.64 6.73 13.90
C GLN A 20 9.49 7.52 13.30
N ASN A 21 9.84 8.60 12.61
CA ASN A 21 8.95 9.31 11.70
C ASN A 21 8.72 8.40 10.47
N SER A 22 8.08 7.25 10.68
CA SER A 22 7.71 6.37 9.60
C SER A 22 6.64 7.10 8.81
N GLU A 23 7.01 7.64 7.65
CA GLU A 23 6.07 8.32 6.78
C GLU A 23 4.83 7.46 6.59
N ARG A 24 3.65 8.04 6.82
CA ARG A 24 2.38 7.31 6.68
C ARG A 24 2.22 6.86 5.24
N VAL A 25 2.23 5.54 5.06
CA VAL A 25 1.96 4.90 3.77
C VAL A 25 0.49 4.49 3.70
N TYR A 26 -0.11 4.67 2.54
CA TYR A 26 -1.46 4.25 2.21
C TYR A 26 -1.39 3.11 1.20
N HIS A 27 -2.23 2.10 1.40
CA HIS A 27 -2.34 0.95 0.50
C HIS A 27 -3.66 1.03 -0.26
N LEU A 28 -3.58 1.27 -1.56
CA LEU A 28 -4.71 1.24 -2.48
C LEU A 28 -4.72 -0.10 -3.22
N HIS A 29 -5.83 -0.82 -3.14
CA HIS A 29 -6.05 -2.03 -3.91
C HIS A 29 -6.78 -1.68 -5.22
N LEU A 30 -6.10 -1.90 -6.34
CA LEU A 30 -6.63 -1.68 -7.68
C LEU A 30 -6.88 -3.03 -8.35
N VAL A 31 -8.15 -3.34 -8.64
CA VAL A 31 -8.56 -4.56 -9.34
C VAL A 31 -9.07 -4.16 -10.71
N ILE A 32 -8.47 -4.74 -11.76
CA ILE A 32 -8.83 -4.51 -13.16
C ILE A 32 -9.29 -5.84 -13.74
N GLN A 33 -10.50 -5.85 -14.31
CA GLN A 33 -11.00 -6.99 -15.07
C GLN A 33 -11.02 -6.63 -16.55
N GLU A 34 -10.34 -7.44 -17.35
CA GLU A 34 -10.34 -7.36 -18.81
C GLU A 34 -11.17 -8.52 -19.36
N THR A 35 -12.25 -8.19 -20.08
CA THR A 35 -13.15 -9.20 -20.66
C THR A 35 -13.37 -8.95 -22.15
N SER A 36 -13.21 -9.98 -22.98
CA SER A 36 -13.65 -10.00 -24.38
C SER A 36 -14.38 -11.30 -24.69
N LEU A 37 -15.67 -11.19 -25.02
CA LEU A 37 -16.51 -12.33 -25.43
C LEU A 37 -16.07 -12.92 -26.78
N ARG A 38 -15.54 -12.08 -27.68
CA ARG A 38 -15.12 -12.50 -29.02
C ARG A 38 -13.79 -13.25 -28.99
N ASP A 39 -12.87 -12.80 -28.15
CA ASP A 39 -11.50 -13.32 -28.08
C ASP A 39 -11.32 -14.31 -26.92
N GLY A 40 -12.39 -14.59 -26.17
CA GLY A 40 -12.36 -15.51 -25.02
C GLY A 40 -11.48 -15.03 -23.87
N ILE A 41 -11.31 -13.71 -23.73
CA ILE A 41 -10.49 -13.12 -22.68
C ILE A 41 -11.35 -12.92 -21.44
N ASP A 42 -10.91 -13.49 -20.32
CA ASP A 42 -11.40 -13.18 -18.98
C ASP A 42 -10.18 -13.18 -18.06
N ASN A 43 -9.63 -11.99 -17.83
CA ASN A 43 -8.41 -11.79 -17.07
C ASN A 43 -8.66 -10.82 -15.93
N ILE A 44 -8.18 -11.17 -14.73
CA ILE A 44 -8.29 -10.33 -13.54
C ILE A 44 -6.87 -10.00 -13.10
N GLN A 45 -6.57 -8.70 -13.06
CA GLN A 45 -5.31 -8.18 -12.56
C GLN A 45 -5.55 -7.45 -11.24
N HIS A 46 -4.78 -7.81 -10.22
CA HIS A 46 -4.81 -7.16 -8.92
C HIS A 46 -3.49 -6.48 -8.64
N PHE A 47 -3.53 -5.18 -8.36
CA PHE A 47 -2.39 -4.38 -7.98
C PHE A 47 -2.58 -3.80 -6.58
N ARG A 48 -1.51 -3.78 -5.79
CA ARG A 48 -1.42 -2.97 -4.57
C ARG A 48 -0.52 -1.79 -4.86
N VAL A 49 -1.12 -0.61 -4.85
CA VAL A 49 -0.41 0.67 -4.98
C VAL A 49 -0.12 1.19 -3.59
N VAL A 50 1.16 1.34 -3.26
CA VAL A 50 1.61 1.94 -2.01
C VAL A 50 2.01 3.37 -2.30
N LEU A 51 1.42 4.31 -1.59
CA LEU A 51 1.64 5.75 -1.77
C LEU A 51 1.80 6.46 -0.43
N ASN A 52 2.47 7.60 -0.41
CA ASN A 52 2.54 8.54 0.71
C ASN A 52 2.03 9.92 0.26
N LYS A 53 2.22 10.94 1.09
CA LYS A 53 1.87 12.34 0.76
C LYS A 53 2.62 12.87 -0.48
N ALA A 54 3.80 12.34 -0.78
CA ALA A 54 4.60 12.78 -1.93
C ALA A 54 4.17 12.11 -3.24
N GLY A 55 3.52 10.95 -3.18
CA GLY A 55 2.98 10.26 -4.34
C GLY A 55 3.08 8.74 -4.24
N ILE A 56 3.13 8.07 -5.40
CA ILE A 56 3.24 6.62 -5.50
C ILE A 56 4.67 6.20 -5.19
N ILE A 57 4.82 5.33 -4.20
CA ILE A 57 6.11 4.74 -3.81
C ILE A 57 6.38 3.48 -4.63
N ARG A 58 5.39 2.57 -4.70
CA ARG A 58 5.52 1.30 -5.42
C ARG A 58 4.17 0.78 -5.90
N ILE A 59 4.21 -0.03 -6.95
CA ILE A 59 3.09 -0.80 -7.45
C ILE A 59 3.50 -2.26 -7.40
N GLU A 60 2.74 -3.07 -6.67
CA GLU A 60 2.99 -4.49 -6.52
C GLU A 60 1.88 -5.25 -7.24
N ASN A 61 2.25 -6.15 -8.15
CA ASN A 61 1.29 -7.06 -8.76
C ASN A 61 1.00 -8.19 -7.77
N LEU A 62 -0.24 -8.27 -7.31
CA LEU A 62 -0.74 -9.33 -6.43
C LEU A 62 -1.35 -10.51 -7.21
N THR A 63 -1.38 -10.40 -8.54
CA THR A 63 -1.74 -11.49 -9.45
C THR A 63 -0.58 -12.48 -9.50
N THR A 64 -0.40 -13.26 -8.44
CA THR A 64 0.56 -14.35 -8.41
C THR A 64 -0.09 -15.62 -7.89
N CYS A 65 0.00 -16.62 -8.78
CA CYS A 65 -0.25 -18.07 -8.64
C CYS A 65 -1.70 -18.53 -8.84
#